data_AF-A0A949ZKM9-F1
#
_entry.id   AF-A0A949ZKM9-F1
#
_cell.length_a   1.000
_cell.length_b   1.000
_cell.length_c   1.000
_cell.angle_alpha   90.00
_cell.angle_beta   90.00
_cell.angle_gamma   90.00
#
_symmetry.space_group_name_H-M   'P 1'
#
loop_
_entity.id
_entity.type
_entity.pdbx_description
1 polymer ?
#
loop_
_entity_poly.entity_id
_entity_poly.type
_entity_poly.pdbx_seq_one_letter_code
_entity_poly.pdbx_strand_id
1 'polypeptide(L)' 'VIVGDGRLAMEFSRALFNEGVLATGIAFPTVPEGKARLRTIMTATHTRADLEQALEVLGRVGKKLGIIS' A
#
# COMPACT_ATOMS: atom_id res chain seq x y z
N VAL A 1 1.62 4.25 4.37
CA VAL A 1 0.66 5.07 3.58
C VAL A 1 -0.68 5.07 4.28
N ILE A 2 -1.25 6.23 4.65
CA ILE A 2 -2.55 6.30 5.34
C ILE A 2 -3.67 6.24 4.30
N VAL A 3 -4.63 5.34 4.51
CA VAL A 3 -5.80 5.16 3.64
C VAL A 3 -7.09 5.56 4.36
N GLY A 4 -7.12 5.40 5.68
CA GLY A 4 -8.26 5.73 6.54
C GLY A 4 -9.28 4.61 6.60
N ASP A 5 -9.89 4.28 5.47
CA ASP A 5 -10.90 3.23 5.36
C ASP A 5 -10.28 1.82 5.32
N GLY A 6 -10.84 0.91 6.13
CA GLY A 6 -10.33 -0.46 6.28
C GLY A 6 -10.51 -1.31 5.04
N ARG A 7 -11.67 -1.23 4.38
CA ARG A 7 -11.97 -2.01 3.17
C ARG A 7 -11.08 -1.56 2.03
N LEU A 8 -10.95 -0.25 1.83
CA LEU A 8 -10.08 0.35 0.83
C LEU A 8 -8.61 0.01 1.07
N ALA A 9 -8.15 -0.03 2.33
CA ALA A 9 -6.78 -0.45 2.63
C ALA A 9 -6.50 -1.92 2.25
N MET A 10 -7.46 -2.83 2.46
CA MET A 10 -7.32 -4.23 2.04
C MET A 10 -7.40 -4.40 0.52
N GLU A 11 -8.26 -3.63 -0.14
CA GLU A 11 -8.37 -3.58 -1.60
C GLU A 11 -7.06 -3.07 -2.23
N PHE A 12 -6.50 -2.00 -1.68
CA PHE A 12 -5.22 -1.45 -2.12
C PHE A 12 -4.09 -2.46 -1.95
N SER A 13 -4.03 -3.14 -0.79
CA SER A 13 -3.04 -4.20 -0.53
C SER A 13 -3.12 -5.33 -1.57
N ARG A 14 -4.33 -5.82 -1.90
CA ARG A 14 -4.54 -6.85 -2.92
C ARG A 14 -4.16 -6.36 -4.32
N ALA A 15 -4.54 -5.15 -4.68
CA ALA A 15 -4.24 -4.58 -5.99
C ALA A 15 -2.72 -4.41 -6.20
N LEU A 16 -1.99 -3.95 -5.17
CA LEU A 16 -0.52 -3.88 -5.21
C LEU A 16 0.12 -5.26 -5.36
N PHE A 17 -0.39 -6.26 -4.64
CA PHE A 17 0.16 -7.62 -4.71
C PHE A 17 0.01 -8.21 -6.11
N ASN A 18 -1.13 -7.99 -6.78
CA ASN A 18 -1.34 -8.42 -8.17
C ASN A 18 -0.42 -7.72 -9.18
N GLU A 19 0.10 -6.55 -8.83
CA GLU A 19 1.06 -5.76 -9.63
C GLU A 19 2.52 -6.02 -9.19
N GLY A 20 2.75 -7.03 -8.34
CA GLY A 20 4.08 -7.46 -7.93
C GLY A 20 4.66 -6.73 -6.71
N VAL A 21 3.89 -5.90 -6.01
CA VAL A 21 4.34 -5.16 -4.82
C VAL A 21 3.61 -5.66 -3.57
N LEU A 22 4.35 -6.27 -2.65
CA LEU A 22 3.81 -6.69 -1.36
C LEU A 22 3.82 -5.52 -0.36
N ALA A 23 2.64 -4.95 -0.12
CA ALA A 23 2.41 -4.02 1.00
C ALA A 23 1.16 -4.44 1.75
N THR A 24 1.30 -4.78 3.04
CA THR A 24 0.20 -5.33 3.83
C THR A 24 -0.69 -4.21 4.36
N GLY A 25 -1.99 -4.29 4.07
CA GLY A 25 -2.98 -3.45 4.73
C GLY A 25 -3.14 -3.84 6.20
N ILE A 26 -3.23 -2.85 7.08
CA ILE A 26 -3.60 -3.02 8.48
C ILE A 26 -4.82 -2.14 8.79
N ALA A 27 -5.81 -2.75 9.45
CA ALA A 27 -7.08 -2.12 9.83
C ALA A 27 -7.44 -2.52 11.28
N PHE A 28 -8.63 -2.15 11.74
CA PHE A 28 -9.15 -2.56 13.04
C PHE A 28 -9.17 -4.10 13.18
N PRO A 29 -8.80 -4.68 14.33
CA PRO A 29 -8.45 -4.04 15.62
C PRO A 29 -6.96 -3.66 15.77
N THR A 30 -6.11 -3.98 14.80
CA THR A 30 -4.66 -3.71 14.88
C THR A 30 -4.34 -2.21 14.92
N VAL A 31 -5.18 -1.40 14.28
CA VAL A 31 -5.14 0.07 14.34
C VAL A 31 -6.54 0.61 14.64
N PRO A 32 -6.68 1.79 15.25
CA PRO A 32 -8.00 2.40 15.46
C PRO A 32 -8.79 2.54 14.16
N GLU A 33 -10.11 2.53 14.26
CA GLU A 33 -11.00 2.80 13.12
C GLU A 33 -10.68 4.16 12.48
N GLY A 34 -10.89 4.25 11.17
CA GLY A 34 -10.53 5.45 10.38
C GLY A 34 -9.03 5.70 10.23
N LYS A 35 -8.16 4.80 10.74
CA LYS A 35 -6.69 4.90 10.62
C LYS A 35 -6.07 3.71 9.89
N ALA A 36 -6.84 3.04 9.05
CA ALA A 36 -6.32 1.96 8.21
C ALA A 36 -5.21 2.49 7.28
N ARG A 37 -4.21 1.64 7.03
CA ARG A 37 -2.99 2.04 6.33
C ARG A 37 -2.30 0.84 5.70
N LEU A 38 -1.47 1.10 4.70
CA LEU A 38 -0.49 0.12 4.23
C LEU A 38 0.80 0.24 5.04
N ARG A 39 1.31 -0.92 5.48
CA ARG A 39 2.63 -1.09 6.07
C ARG A 39 3.59 -1.61 5.01
N THR A 40 4.62 -0.82 4.74
CA THR A 40 5.77 -1.22 3.92
C THR A 40 6.95 -1.55 4.82
N ILE A 41 7.81 -2.48 4.40
CA ILE A 41 9.00 -2.89 5.14
C ILE A 41 10.18 -2.79 4.17
N MET A 42 11.11 -1.89 4.46
CA MET A 42 12.32 -1.68 3.67
C MET A 42 13.42 -2.57 4.23
N THR A 43 14.16 -3.25 3.35
CA THR A 43 15.33 -4.05 3.74
C THR A 43 16.56 -3.54 2.98
N ALA A 44 17.74 -3.73 3.56
CA ALA A 44 19.01 -3.32 2.94
C ALA A 44 19.30 -4.03 1.59
N THR A 45 18.59 -5.13 1.30
CA THR A 45 18.73 -5.88 0.05
C THR A 45 17.94 -5.30 -1.11
N HIS A 46 17.03 -4.36 -0.88
CA HIS A 46 16.31 -3.71 -1.98
C HIS A 46 17.28 -2.86 -2.80
N THR A 47 17.23 -3.03 -4.11
CA THR A 47 17.95 -2.18 -5.06
C THR A 47 17.16 -0.89 -5.32
N ARG A 48 17.81 0.10 -5.92
CA ARG A 48 17.13 1.32 -6.36
C ARG A 48 16.02 1.03 -7.38
N ALA A 49 16.25 0.07 -8.27
CA ALA A 49 15.25 -0.34 -9.27
C ALA A 49 14.00 -0.93 -8.61
N ASP A 50 14.15 -1.76 -7.57
CA ASP A 50 13.01 -2.32 -6.82
C ASP A 50 12.16 -1.19 -6.19
N LEU A 51 12.83 -0.18 -5.63
CA LEU A 51 12.15 0.97 -5.01
C LEU A 51 11.45 1.86 -6.04
N GLU A 52 12.05 2.07 -7.21
CA GLU A 52 11.45 2.83 -8.31
C GLU A 52 10.22 2.11 -8.86
N GLN A 53 10.30 0.79 -9.09
CA GLN A 53 9.16 -0.04 -9.48
C GLN A 53 8.05 0.03 -8.42
N ALA A 54 8.39 -0.14 -7.14
CA ALA A 54 7.42 -0.10 -6.06
C ALA A 54 6.70 1.25 -5.98
N LEU A 55 7.44 2.36 -6.17
CA LEU A 55 6.88 3.70 -6.16
C LEU A 55 5.93 3.93 -7.35
N GLU A 56 6.30 3.48 -8.54
CA GLU A 56 5.47 3.58 -9.74
C GLU A 56 4.13 2.83 -9.55
N VAL A 57 4.21 1.58 -9.09
CA VAL A 57 3.04 0.73 -8.84
C VAL A 57 2.16 1.32 -7.73
N LEU A 58 2.76 1.79 -6.63
CA LEU A 58 2.04 2.49 -5.56
C LEU A 58 1.30 3.72 -6.08
N GLY A 59 1.95 4.52 -6.92
CA GLY A 59 1.38 5.70 -7.54
C GLY A 59 0.19 5.36 -8.44
N ARG A 60 0.39 4.42 -9.36
CA ARG A 60 -0.62 4.00 -10.35
C ARG A 60 -1.86 3.43 -9.69
N VAL A 61 -1.69 2.48 -8.77
CA VAL A 61 -2.80 1.83 -8.06
C VAL A 61 -3.47 2.81 -7.10
N GLY A 62 -2.69 3.65 -6.39
CA GLY A 62 -3.23 4.67 -5.50
C GLY A 62 -4.13 5.68 -6.22
N LYS A 63 -3.76 6.10 -7.43
CA LYS A 63 -4.59 6.96 -8.29
C LYS A 63 -5.84 6.24 -8.79
N LYS A 64 -5.71 4.99 -9.25
CA LYS A 64 -6.84 4.17 -9.71
C LYS A 64 -7.92 3.99 -8.63
N LEU A 65 -7.50 3.85 -7.36
CA LEU A 65 -8.40 3.70 -6.22
C LEU A 65 -8.82 5.03 -5.57
N GLY A 66 -8.40 6.18 -6.13
CA GLY A 66 -8.78 7.51 -5.63
C GLY A 66 -8.16 7.89 -4.29
N ILE A 67 -7.06 7.25 -3.88
CA ILE A 67 -6.37 7.51 -2.61
C ILE A 67 -5.47 8.75 -2.72
N ILE A 68 -4.89 8.98 -3.90
CA ILE A 68 -4.02 10.12 -4.23
C ILE A 68 -4.33 10.60 -5.66
N SER A 69 -3.98 11.86 -5.96
CA SER A 69 -4.17 12.52 -7.26
C SER A 69 -2.90 12.52 -8.12
#